data_AF-A0A0C9UIU0-F1
#
_entry.id   AF-A0A0C9UIU0-F1
#
_cell.length_a   1.000
_cell.length_b   1.000
_cell.length_c   1.000
_cell.angle_alpha   90.00
_cell.angle_beta   90.00
_cell.angle_gamma   90.00
#
_symmetry.space_group_name_H-M   'P 1'
#
loop_
_entity.id
_entity.type
_entity.pdbx_description
1 polymer ?
#
loop_
_entity_poly.entity_id
_entity_poly.type
_entity_poly.pdbx_seq_one_letter_code
_entity_poly.pdbx_strand_id
1 'polypeptide(L)'
;MEEEHIETENEELNEDFNPADTVGKALAAVKQICSSPQAHAFLCQLCIEEKITLQELKLWIHTRWGSLYNFFTTLLELQPAFDKFCLLADDSDQVPKLRKKRYINFKLLRAEWTMIELMQEVLTEPFSATQLFSNAGRPSLSFGLPTLEYLQYVWENFGQVTEVQTGEGVMHTSFVWLVLDPSSKLAYVEEHWDHR
;
A
#
# COMPACT_ATOMS: atom_id res chain seq x y z
N MET A 1 13.36 18.93 -46.17
CA MET A 1 12.19 18.74 -45.29
C MET A 1 11.97 17.24 -45.24
N GLU A 2 12.53 16.60 -44.24
CA GLU A 2 12.23 15.22 -43.87
C GLU A 2 12.23 15.25 -42.34
N GLU A 3 11.04 15.46 -41.77
CA GLU A 3 10.79 15.24 -40.35
C GLU A 3 10.45 13.77 -40.19
N GLU A 4 11.35 13.00 -39.57
CA GLU A 4 11.07 11.65 -39.11
C GLU A 4 10.05 11.72 -37.97
N HIS A 5 8.86 11.21 -38.25
CA HIS A 5 7.79 11.01 -37.30
C HIS A 5 8.19 9.83 -36.40
N ILE A 6 8.69 10.13 -35.20
CA ILE A 6 8.93 9.12 -34.16
C ILE A 6 7.54 8.72 -33.63
N GLU A 7 7.06 7.55 -34.04
CA GLU A 7 5.92 6.87 -33.45
C GLU A 7 6.33 6.46 -32.02
N THR A 8 5.84 7.19 -31.03
CA THR A 8 5.82 6.74 -29.63
C THR A 8 4.81 5.60 -29.53
N GLU A 9 5.29 4.37 -29.62
CA GLU A 9 4.57 3.18 -29.18
C GLU A 9 4.28 3.33 -27.69
N ASN A 10 3.05 3.72 -27.37
CA ASN A 10 2.45 3.49 -26.07
C ASN A 10 2.31 1.98 -25.92
N GLU A 11 3.32 1.32 -25.36
CA GLU A 11 3.16 -0.01 -24.77
C GLU A 11 2.16 0.12 -23.61
N GLU A 12 0.89 -0.16 -23.92
CA GLU A 12 -0.13 -0.49 -22.94
C GLU A 12 0.36 -1.70 -22.14
N LEU A 13 1.02 -1.45 -21.01
CA LEU A 13 1.32 -2.44 -19.99
C LEU A 13 0.02 -2.83 -19.30
N ASN A 14 -0.79 -3.63 -20.00
CA ASN A 14 -1.83 -4.47 -19.41
C ASN A 14 -1.16 -5.63 -18.68
N GLU A 15 -0.50 -5.32 -17.56
CA GLU A 15 -0.23 -6.31 -16.52
C GLU A 15 -1.50 -6.41 -15.67
N ASP A 16 -2.14 -7.58 -15.67
CA ASP A 16 -3.32 -7.91 -14.87
C ASP A 16 -3.19 -7.31 -13.46
N PHE A 17 -3.94 -6.24 -13.22
CA PHE A 17 -3.79 -5.43 -12.02
C PHE A 17 -4.39 -6.15 -10.82
N ASN A 18 -3.52 -6.75 -10.01
CA ASN A 18 -3.93 -7.38 -8.77
C ASN A 18 -3.54 -6.52 -7.55
N PRO A 19 -4.51 -5.96 -6.83
CA PRO A 19 -4.24 -5.18 -5.62
C PRO A 19 -3.56 -5.98 -4.47
N ALA A 20 -3.68 -7.31 -4.43
CA ALA A 20 -2.87 -8.13 -3.51
C ALA A 20 -1.37 -8.07 -3.88
N ASP A 21 -1.07 -7.98 -5.18
CA ASP A 21 0.29 -7.84 -5.68
C ASP A 21 0.85 -6.44 -5.39
N THR A 22 0.01 -5.40 -5.45
CA THR A 22 0.38 -4.03 -5.04
C THR A 22 0.84 -3.97 -3.58
N VAL A 23 0.04 -4.52 -2.65
CA VAL A 23 0.40 -4.54 -1.22
C VAL A 23 1.62 -5.42 -0.97
N GLY A 24 1.69 -6.59 -1.62
CA GLY A 24 2.82 -7.49 -1.53
C GLY A 24 4.13 -6.85 -2.01
N LYS A 25 4.09 -6.10 -3.11
CA LYS A 25 5.21 -5.35 -3.69
C LYS A 25 5.69 -4.24 -2.75
N ALA A 26 4.78 -3.42 -2.23
CA ALA A 26 5.08 -2.38 -1.26
C ALA A 26 5.74 -2.94 0.01
N LEU A 27 5.18 -4.02 0.57
CA LEU A 27 5.73 -4.69 1.75
C LEU A 27 7.11 -5.30 1.49
N ALA A 28 7.28 -5.93 0.33
CA ALA A 28 8.57 -6.50 -0.06
C ALA A 28 9.64 -5.41 -0.18
N ALA A 29 9.29 -4.25 -0.75
CA ALA A 29 10.18 -3.11 -0.89
C ALA A 29 10.63 -2.58 0.47
N VAL A 30 9.67 -2.24 1.34
CA VAL A 30 9.96 -1.74 2.69
C VAL A 30 10.77 -2.76 3.50
N LYS A 31 10.46 -4.06 3.38
CA LYS A 31 11.24 -5.12 4.00
C LYS A 31 12.69 -5.14 3.52
N GLN A 32 12.95 -5.00 2.22
CA GLN A 32 14.33 -4.95 1.72
C GLN A 32 15.07 -3.71 2.25
N ILE A 33 14.42 -2.55 2.24
CA ILE A 33 15.00 -1.28 2.72
C ILE A 33 15.32 -1.38 4.22
N CYS A 34 14.38 -1.82 5.06
CA CYS A 34 14.60 -1.99 6.49
C CYS A 34 15.62 -3.08 6.83
N SER A 35 15.81 -4.08 5.96
CA SER A 35 16.82 -5.13 6.17
C SER A 35 18.26 -4.65 5.93
N SER A 36 18.43 -3.53 5.23
CA SER A 36 19.73 -2.94 4.91
C SER A 36 19.87 -1.57 5.57
N PRO A 37 20.74 -1.42 6.60
CA PRO A 37 20.99 -0.13 7.24
C PRO A 37 21.44 0.95 6.25
N GLN A 38 22.17 0.54 5.20
CA GLN A 38 22.65 1.41 4.13
C GLN A 38 21.51 1.90 3.23
N ALA A 39 20.61 1.00 2.82
CA ALA A 39 19.44 1.36 2.01
C ALA A 39 18.49 2.28 2.80
N HIS A 40 18.28 1.97 4.08
CA HIS A 40 17.48 2.80 4.97
C HIS A 40 18.10 4.19 5.15
N ALA A 41 19.42 4.29 5.37
CA ALA A 41 20.10 5.58 5.49
C ALA A 41 20.00 6.41 4.20
N PHE A 42 20.12 5.77 3.03
CA PHE A 42 19.95 6.42 1.74
C PHE A 42 18.52 6.95 1.55
N LEU A 43 17.50 6.17 1.93
CA LEU A 43 16.11 6.64 1.93
C LEU A 43 15.90 7.82 2.89
N CYS A 44 16.48 7.79 4.08
CA CYS A 44 16.42 8.91 5.03
C CYS A 44 17.02 10.19 4.43
N GLN A 45 18.14 10.07 3.69
CA GLN A 45 18.75 11.21 3.01
C GLN A 45 17.79 11.79 1.95
N LEU A 46 17.18 10.93 1.14
CA LEU A 46 16.18 11.36 0.14
C LEU A 46 14.95 12.01 0.80
N CYS A 47 14.52 11.52 1.98
CA CYS A 47 13.45 12.16 2.74
C CYS A 47 13.83 13.58 3.19
N ILE A 48 15.08 13.81 3.63
CA ILE A 48 15.56 15.15 3.99
C ILE A 48 15.57 16.08 2.78
N GLU A 49 16.02 15.58 1.62
CA GLU A 49 16.03 16.34 0.35
C GLU A 49 14.62 16.74 -0.08
N GLU A 50 13.64 15.85 0.10
CA GLU A 50 12.21 16.11 -0.16
C GLU A 50 11.49 16.87 0.96
N LYS A 51 12.21 17.28 2.02
CA LYS A 51 11.66 17.96 3.20
C LYS A 51 10.57 17.16 3.93
N ILE A 52 10.67 15.83 3.87
CA ILE A 52 9.79 14.90 4.58
C ILE A 52 10.46 14.52 5.90
N THR A 53 9.73 14.70 7.00
CA THR A 53 10.16 14.20 8.31
C THR A 53 9.74 12.74 8.46
N LEU A 54 10.65 11.82 8.16
CA LEU A 54 10.42 10.40 8.40
C LEU A 54 10.36 10.13 9.91
N GLN A 55 9.19 9.79 10.44
CA GLN A 55 9.06 9.39 11.85
C GLN A 55 9.67 8.00 12.10
N GLU A 56 9.23 6.98 11.36
CA GLU A 56 9.76 5.61 11.42
C GLU A 56 9.15 4.77 10.29
N LEU A 57 9.97 4.12 9.45
CA LEU A 57 9.47 3.19 8.45
C LEU A 57 9.12 1.85 9.12
N LYS A 58 7.85 1.70 9.52
CA LYS A 58 7.38 0.50 10.24
C LYS A 58 6.92 -0.59 9.29
N LEU A 59 7.31 -1.83 9.60
CA LEU A 59 6.75 -3.00 8.93
C LEU A 59 5.33 -3.27 9.42
N TRP A 60 4.49 -3.77 8.51
CA TRP A 60 3.14 -4.20 8.85
C TRP A 60 3.15 -5.45 9.75
N ILE A 61 2.39 -5.38 10.84
CA ILE A 61 2.01 -6.53 11.67
C ILE A 61 0.71 -7.13 11.11
N HIS A 62 0.82 -8.29 10.46
CA HIS A 62 -0.28 -8.94 9.72
C HIS A 62 -1.61 -9.10 10.48
N THR A 63 -1.57 -9.22 11.81
CA THR A 63 -2.78 -9.43 12.64
C THR A 63 -3.50 -8.15 13.03
N ARG A 64 -2.98 -6.97 12.66
CA ARG A 64 -3.51 -5.68 13.11
C ARG A 64 -3.76 -4.77 11.92
N TRP A 65 -5.03 -4.57 11.59
CA TRP A 65 -5.50 -3.56 10.64
C TRP A 65 -4.95 -2.15 10.92
N GLY A 66 -4.84 -1.72 12.18
CA GLY A 66 -4.22 -0.43 12.50
C GLY A 66 -2.71 -0.35 12.20
N SER A 67 -2.01 -1.49 12.16
CA SER A 67 -0.63 -1.52 11.67
C SER A 67 -0.58 -1.38 10.15
N LEU A 68 -1.57 -1.93 9.43
CA LEU A 68 -1.67 -1.80 7.97
C LEU A 68 -2.01 -0.36 7.59
N TYR A 69 -2.95 0.26 8.32
CA TYR A 69 -3.29 1.68 8.17
C TYR A 69 -2.05 2.56 8.33
N ASN A 70 -1.33 2.43 9.46
CA ASN A 70 -0.11 3.21 9.69
C ASN A 70 0.96 2.95 8.62
N PHE A 71 1.11 1.70 8.16
CA PHE A 71 2.02 1.37 7.06
C PHE A 71 1.67 2.14 5.78
N PHE A 72 0.40 2.15 5.37
CA PHE A 72 -0.03 2.90 4.19
C PHE A 72 0.10 4.41 4.37
N THR A 73 -0.30 4.95 5.52
CA THR A 73 -0.15 6.38 5.81
C THR A 73 1.31 6.82 5.70
N THR A 74 2.23 6.09 6.34
CA THR A 74 3.66 6.37 6.22
C THR A 74 4.12 6.22 4.77
N LEU A 75 3.77 5.13 4.08
CA LEU A 75 4.19 4.91 2.70
C LEU A 75 3.73 6.02 1.74
N LEU A 76 2.49 6.52 1.90
CA LEU A 76 1.95 7.64 1.13
C LEU A 76 2.69 8.95 1.42
N GLU A 77 3.04 9.23 2.68
CA GLU A 77 3.88 10.38 3.04
C GLU A 77 5.28 10.29 2.42
N LEU A 78 5.84 9.08 2.29
CA LEU A 78 7.14 8.85 1.68
C LEU A 78 7.12 8.80 0.15
N GLN A 79 5.97 8.83 -0.50
CA GLN A 79 5.83 8.59 -1.94
C GLN A 79 6.92 9.25 -2.81
N PRO A 80 7.19 10.58 -2.73
CA PRO A 80 8.18 11.22 -3.60
C PRO A 80 9.62 10.74 -3.31
N ALA A 81 9.97 10.53 -2.03
CA ALA A 81 11.28 10.01 -1.64
C ALA A 81 11.45 8.53 -2.04
N PHE A 82 10.36 7.75 -1.94
CA PHE A 82 10.34 6.34 -2.31
C PHE A 82 10.47 6.14 -3.83
N ASP A 83 9.78 6.95 -4.62
CA ASP A 83 9.90 6.92 -6.08
C ASP A 83 11.32 7.30 -6.54
N LYS A 84 11.91 8.35 -5.94
CA LYS A 84 13.33 8.69 -6.16
C LYS A 84 14.27 7.58 -5.72
N PHE A 85 14.02 6.95 -4.59
CA PHE A 85 14.81 5.83 -4.09
C PHE A 85 14.81 4.69 -5.11
N CYS A 86 13.65 4.28 -5.61
CA CYS A 86 13.56 3.18 -6.58
C CYS A 86 14.30 3.49 -7.89
N LEU A 87 14.41 4.76 -8.27
CA LEU A 87 15.15 5.19 -9.47
C LEU A 87 16.67 5.25 -9.26
N LEU A 88 17.13 5.69 -8.08
CA LEU A 88 18.55 5.99 -7.84
C LEU A 88 19.30 4.87 -7.12
N ALA A 89 18.60 4.00 -6.39
CA ALA A 89 19.22 3.02 -5.49
C ALA A 89 20.07 1.97 -6.22
N ASP A 90 19.71 1.59 -7.45
CA ASP A 90 20.45 0.56 -8.21
C ASP A 90 21.79 1.07 -8.78
N ASP A 91 21.89 2.38 -9.04
CA ASP A 91 23.08 3.04 -9.58
C ASP A 91 24.00 3.62 -8.48
N SER A 92 23.51 3.68 -7.24
CA SER A 92 24.26 4.21 -6.10
C SER A 92 25.20 3.16 -5.50
N ASP A 93 26.48 3.51 -5.37
CA ASP A 93 27.48 2.68 -4.65
C ASP A 93 27.22 2.59 -3.14
N GLN A 94 26.34 3.45 -2.61
CA GLN A 94 26.00 3.48 -1.18
C GLN A 94 24.97 2.42 -0.80
N VAL A 95 24.21 1.89 -1.77
CA VAL A 95 23.14 0.92 -1.51
C VAL A 95 23.59 -0.47 -1.95
N PRO A 96 23.50 -1.49 -1.07
CA PRO A 96 23.89 -2.84 -1.43
C PRO A 96 22.92 -3.40 -2.46
N LYS A 97 23.50 -3.94 -3.55
CA LYS A 97 22.74 -4.59 -4.62
C LYS A 97 22.04 -5.84 -4.10
N LEU A 98 20.79 -6.02 -4.49
CA LEU A 98 20.01 -7.20 -4.11
C LEU A 98 20.48 -8.42 -4.92
N ARG A 99 20.49 -9.62 -4.31
CA ARG A 99 21.06 -10.84 -4.92
C ARG A 99 20.38 -11.30 -6.21
N LYS A 100 19.12 -10.93 -6.46
CA LYS A 100 18.30 -11.42 -7.61
C LYS A 100 17.26 -10.41 -8.11
N LYS A 101 17.21 -9.22 -7.52
CA LYS A 101 16.20 -8.21 -7.81
C LYS A 101 16.89 -6.86 -7.94
N ARG A 102 16.15 -5.87 -8.45
CA ARG A 102 16.59 -4.48 -8.49
C ARG A 102 15.59 -3.65 -7.70
N TYR A 103 16.05 -2.53 -7.13
CA TYR A 103 15.17 -1.62 -6.41
C TYR A 103 14.12 -0.99 -7.34
N ILE A 104 14.47 -0.75 -8.61
CA ILE A 104 13.53 -0.25 -9.62
C ILE A 104 12.32 -1.17 -9.84
N ASN A 105 12.47 -2.48 -9.61
CA ASN A 105 11.36 -3.43 -9.75
C ASN A 105 10.29 -3.27 -8.65
N PHE A 106 10.59 -2.52 -7.59
CA PHE A 106 9.64 -2.20 -6.53
C PHE A 106 8.93 -0.87 -6.75
N LYS A 107 9.26 -0.13 -7.83
CA LYS A 107 8.61 1.13 -8.16
C LYS A 107 7.11 0.92 -8.32
N LEU A 108 6.33 1.73 -7.61
CA LEU A 108 4.87 1.68 -7.68
C LEU A 108 4.38 2.61 -8.80
N LEU A 109 3.45 2.11 -9.61
CA LEU A 109 2.76 2.85 -10.66
C LEU A 109 1.68 3.75 -10.05
N ARG A 110 1.17 4.71 -10.83
CA ARG A 110 0.12 5.63 -10.34
C ARG A 110 -1.13 4.89 -9.89
N ALA A 111 -1.56 3.86 -10.63
CA ALA A 111 -2.71 3.03 -10.25
C ALA A 111 -2.49 2.27 -8.93
N GLU A 112 -1.26 1.79 -8.70
CA GLU A 112 -0.87 1.14 -7.44
C GLU A 112 -0.90 2.11 -6.26
N TRP A 113 -0.44 3.36 -6.46
CA TRP A 113 -0.55 4.41 -5.45
C TRP A 113 -1.99 4.76 -5.12
N THR A 114 -2.84 4.92 -6.14
CA THR A 114 -4.29 5.15 -5.94
C THR A 114 -4.96 3.98 -5.21
N MET A 115 -4.52 2.74 -5.45
CA MET A 115 -4.99 1.60 -4.67
C MET A 115 -4.67 1.75 -3.18
N ILE A 116 -3.43 2.14 -2.87
CA ILE A 116 -2.97 2.31 -1.49
C ILE A 116 -3.75 3.44 -0.80
N GLU A 117 -4.04 4.54 -1.52
CA GLU A 117 -4.91 5.62 -1.05
C GLU A 117 -6.31 5.09 -0.68
N LEU A 118 -6.95 4.32 -1.58
CA LEU A 118 -8.27 3.72 -1.34
C LEU A 118 -8.27 2.75 -0.15
N MET A 119 -7.26 1.89 -0.06
CA MET A 119 -7.12 0.96 1.06
C MET A 119 -6.92 1.68 2.39
N GLN A 120 -6.15 2.77 2.40
CA GLN A 120 -5.95 3.59 3.59
C GLN A 120 -7.25 4.29 4.00
N GLU A 121 -8.02 4.82 3.06
CA GLU A 121 -9.31 5.47 3.31
C GLU A 121 -10.29 4.49 3.99
N VAL A 122 -10.43 3.30 3.43
CA VAL A 122 -11.27 2.23 3.96
C VAL A 122 -10.85 1.80 5.37
N LEU A 123 -9.54 1.83 5.65
CA LEU A 123 -8.96 1.47 6.95
C LEU A 123 -9.06 2.62 7.98
N THR A 124 -9.42 3.83 7.57
CA THR A 124 -9.46 5.01 8.45
C THR A 124 -10.52 4.86 9.55
N GLU A 125 -11.71 4.41 9.17
CA GLU A 125 -12.83 4.22 10.09
C GLU A 125 -12.58 3.13 11.13
N PRO A 126 -12.18 1.90 10.75
CA PRO A 126 -11.86 0.88 11.74
C PRO A 126 -10.63 1.23 12.60
N PHE A 127 -9.65 1.94 12.04
CA PHE A 127 -8.52 2.44 12.80
C PHE A 127 -8.98 3.42 13.89
N SER A 128 -9.82 4.39 13.53
CA SER A 128 -10.38 5.39 14.44
C SER A 128 -11.22 4.76 15.54
N ALA A 129 -12.09 3.80 15.19
CA ALA A 129 -12.85 3.00 16.14
C ALA A 129 -11.95 2.24 17.13
N THR A 130 -10.89 1.60 16.62
CA THR A 130 -9.92 0.88 17.46
C THR A 130 -9.19 1.82 18.43
N GLN A 131 -8.79 3.00 17.96
CA GLN A 131 -8.15 4.01 18.80
C GLN A 131 -9.10 4.54 19.88
N LEU A 132 -10.36 4.78 19.54
CA LEU A 132 -11.38 5.23 20.48
C LEU A 132 -11.54 4.24 21.64
N PHE A 133 -11.61 2.93 21.35
CA PHE A 133 -11.72 1.90 22.39
C PHE A 133 -10.43 1.71 23.19
N SER A 134 -9.27 1.80 22.53
CA SER A 134 -7.97 1.58 23.18
C SER A 134 -7.60 2.71 24.15
N ASN A 135 -8.02 3.94 23.85
CA ASN A 135 -7.76 5.12 24.68
C ASN A 135 -8.92 5.44 25.65
N ALA A 136 -9.95 4.60 25.72
CA ALA A 136 -11.10 4.84 26.56
C ALA A 136 -10.72 4.73 28.05
N GLY A 137 -10.71 5.86 28.75
CA GLY A 137 -10.59 5.91 30.21
C GLY A 137 -11.87 5.51 30.96
N ARG A 138 -12.89 5.01 30.26
CA ARG A 138 -14.25 4.71 30.77
C ARG A 138 -14.79 3.43 30.11
N PRO A 139 -15.86 2.82 30.66
CA PRO A 139 -16.46 1.62 30.08
C PRO A 139 -16.80 1.81 28.61
N SER A 140 -16.19 1.00 27.75
CA SER A 140 -16.27 1.12 26.29
C SER A 140 -17.25 0.14 25.66
N LEU A 141 -17.65 -0.90 26.39
CA LEU A 141 -18.53 -1.97 25.87
C LEU A 141 -19.89 -1.44 25.41
N SER A 142 -20.44 -0.43 26.09
CA SER A 142 -21.71 0.21 25.72
C SER A 142 -21.67 0.89 24.36
N PHE A 143 -20.48 1.26 23.87
CA PHE A 143 -20.29 1.86 22.55
C PHE A 143 -19.92 0.82 21.48
N GLY A 144 -19.63 -0.43 21.87
CA GLY A 144 -19.24 -1.49 20.96
C GLY A 144 -20.26 -1.73 19.84
N LEU A 145 -21.52 -1.98 20.21
CA LEU A 145 -22.60 -2.21 19.24
C LEU A 145 -22.86 -1.00 18.33
N PRO A 146 -23.03 0.24 18.85
CA PRO A 146 -23.16 1.42 18.00
C PRO A 146 -22.00 1.63 17.02
N THR A 147 -20.76 1.38 17.45
CA THR A 147 -19.60 1.51 16.57
C THR A 147 -19.59 0.44 15.48
N LEU A 148 -20.00 -0.79 15.78
CA LEU A 148 -20.12 -1.85 14.78
C LEU A 148 -21.21 -1.54 13.74
N GLU A 149 -22.38 -1.07 14.20
CA GLU A 149 -23.47 -0.64 13.30
C GLU A 149 -23.02 0.51 12.40
N TYR A 150 -22.28 1.47 12.95
CA TYR A 150 -21.70 2.57 12.17
C TYR A 150 -20.69 2.08 11.13
N LEU A 151 -19.75 1.20 11.51
CA LEU A 151 -18.77 0.65 10.57
C LEU A 151 -19.45 -0.14 9.45
N GLN A 152 -20.46 -0.94 9.77
CA GLN A 152 -21.25 -1.67 8.78
C GLN A 152 -21.94 -0.69 7.82
N TYR A 153 -22.64 0.32 8.35
CA TYR A 153 -23.28 1.35 7.53
C TYR A 153 -22.27 2.05 6.61
N VAL A 154 -21.12 2.44 7.13
CA VAL A 154 -20.09 3.12 6.35
C VAL A 154 -19.58 2.22 5.23
N TRP A 155 -19.25 0.96 5.52
CA TRP A 155 -18.75 0.03 4.50
C TRP A 155 -19.79 -0.34 3.44
N GLU A 156 -21.06 -0.47 3.81
CA GLU A 156 -22.15 -0.71 2.85
C GLU A 156 -22.33 0.48 1.90
N ASN A 157 -22.07 1.70 2.36
CA ASN A 157 -22.18 2.92 1.56
C ASN A 157 -20.88 3.32 0.86
N PHE A 158 -19.73 2.79 1.25
CA PHE A 158 -18.45 3.02 0.57
C PHE A 158 -18.52 2.64 -0.92
N GLY A 159 -19.34 1.64 -1.27
CA GLY A 159 -19.55 1.21 -2.66
C GLY A 159 -20.29 2.20 -3.54
N GLN A 160 -20.86 3.26 -2.96
CA GLN A 160 -21.51 4.35 -3.67
C GLN A 160 -20.61 5.59 -3.78
N VAL A 161 -19.51 5.66 -3.02
CA VAL A 161 -18.66 6.86 -2.88
C VAL A 161 -17.44 6.82 -3.80
N THR A 162 -16.97 5.64 -4.19
CA THR A 162 -15.77 5.48 -5.03
C THR A 162 -16.05 4.64 -6.27
N GLU A 163 -16.80 5.20 -7.24
CA GLU A 163 -16.63 4.81 -8.64
C GLU A 163 -15.26 5.35 -9.12
N VAL A 164 -14.19 4.63 -8.80
CA VAL A 164 -12.91 4.88 -9.46
C VAL A 164 -12.99 4.22 -10.82
N GLN A 165 -13.23 5.03 -11.86
CA GLN A 165 -13.06 4.61 -13.25
C GLN A 165 -11.57 4.41 -13.52
N THR A 166 -11.07 3.20 -13.30
CA THR A 166 -9.86 2.74 -14.00
C THR A 166 -10.27 2.33 -15.41
N GLY A 167 -9.37 2.51 -16.39
CA GLY A 167 -9.64 2.29 -17.81
C GLY A 167 -10.14 0.88 -18.19
N GLU A 168 -10.19 -0.06 -17.25
CA GLU A 168 -10.61 -1.45 -17.47
C GLU A 168 -11.72 -1.98 -16.54
N GLY A 169 -12.33 -1.15 -15.68
CA GLY A 169 -13.55 -1.56 -14.96
C GLY A 169 -13.72 -0.99 -13.56
N VAL A 170 -14.97 -0.98 -13.09
CA VAL A 170 -15.35 -0.52 -11.74
C VAL A 170 -14.72 -1.45 -10.70
N MET A 171 -13.80 -0.93 -9.90
CA MET A 171 -13.25 -1.69 -8.79
C MET A 171 -14.29 -1.75 -7.66
N HIS A 172 -15.06 -2.83 -7.61
CA HIS A 172 -16.12 -2.99 -6.61
C HIS A 172 -15.53 -3.17 -5.19
N THR A 173 -16.24 -2.63 -4.21
CA THR A 173 -16.06 -2.82 -2.76
C THR A 173 -15.95 -4.26 -2.28
N SER A 174 -16.27 -5.24 -3.13
CA SER A 174 -15.92 -6.65 -2.96
C SER A 174 -14.44 -6.87 -2.63
N PHE A 175 -13.56 -6.00 -3.16
CA PHE A 175 -12.12 -6.09 -2.94
C PHE A 175 -11.68 -5.61 -1.54
N VAL A 176 -12.38 -4.62 -0.98
CA VAL A 176 -12.19 -4.16 0.41
C VAL A 176 -12.51 -5.28 1.42
N TRP A 177 -13.52 -6.10 1.11
CA TRP A 177 -13.84 -7.31 1.87
C TRP A 177 -12.72 -8.36 1.82
N LEU A 178 -12.05 -8.55 0.68
CA LEU A 178 -10.90 -9.46 0.54
C LEU A 178 -9.66 -9.03 1.35
N VAL A 179 -9.41 -7.72 1.46
CA VAL A 179 -8.29 -7.18 2.27
C VAL A 179 -8.56 -7.35 3.76
N LEU A 180 -9.82 -7.40 4.19
CA LEU A 180 -10.23 -7.41 5.59
C LEU A 180 -10.69 -8.78 6.11
N ASP A 181 -11.12 -9.70 5.25
CA ASP A 181 -11.59 -11.04 5.64
C ASP A 181 -10.43 -12.05 5.76
N PRO A 182 -10.11 -12.53 6.97
CA PRO A 182 -9.10 -13.58 7.17
C PRO A 182 -9.45 -14.89 6.46
N SER A 183 -10.74 -15.18 6.26
CA SER A 183 -11.22 -16.42 5.65
C SER A 183 -10.97 -16.42 4.15
N SER A 184 -11.26 -15.31 3.48
CA SER A 184 -10.93 -15.10 2.07
C SER A 184 -9.42 -15.10 1.80
N LYS A 185 -8.60 -14.57 2.74
CA LYS A 185 -7.13 -14.69 2.67
C LYS A 185 -6.64 -16.13 2.80
N LEU A 186 -7.25 -16.92 3.69
CA LEU A 186 -6.92 -18.33 3.85
C LEU A 186 -7.33 -19.15 2.63
N ALA A 187 -8.53 -18.91 2.07
CA ALA A 187 -9.00 -19.57 0.87
C ALA A 187 -8.12 -19.29 -0.36
N TYR A 188 -7.70 -18.03 -0.57
CA TYR A 188 -6.78 -17.67 -1.64
C TYR A 188 -5.41 -18.34 -1.50
N VAL A 189 -4.88 -18.41 -0.28
CA VAL A 189 -3.60 -19.08 0.02
C VAL A 189 -3.71 -20.60 -0.18
N GLU A 190 -4.80 -21.22 0.25
CA GLU A 190 -5.06 -22.66 0.01
C GLU A 190 -5.17 -22.96 -1.49
N GLU A 191 -5.85 -22.11 -2.26
CA GLU A 191 -6.05 -22.30 -3.70
C GLU A 191 -4.77 -22.11 -4.53
N HIS A 192 -3.87 -21.20 -4.12
CA HIS A 192 -2.70 -20.81 -4.92
C HIS A 192 -1.36 -21.34 -4.40
N TRP A 193 -1.30 -21.90 -3.18
CA TRP A 193 -0.05 -22.36 -2.56
C TRP A 193 0.13 -23.89 -2.53
N ASP A 194 -0.95 -24.68 -2.65
CA ASP A 194 -0.91 -26.17 -2.64
C ASP A 194 -0.49 -26.82 -3.98
N HIS A 195 0.03 -26.02 -4.92
CA HIS A 195 0.59 -26.51 -6.20
C HIS A 195 2.12 -26.49 -6.28
N ARG A 196 2.82 -26.64 -5.15
CA ARG A 196 4.28 -26.90 -5.13
C ARG A 196 4.65 -28.16 -4.37
#